data_AF-A0A5C3KA86-F1
#
_entry.id   AF-A0A5C3KA86-F1
#
_cell.length_a   1.000
_cell.length_b   1.000
_cell.length_c   1.000
_cell.angle_alpha   90.00
_cell.angle_beta   90.00
_cell.angle_gamma   90.00
#
_symmetry.space_group_name_H-M   'P 1'
#
loop_
_entity.id
_entity.type
_entity.pdbx_description
1 polymer ?
#
loop_
_entity_poly.entity_id
_entity_poly.type
_entity_poly.pdbx_seq_one_letter_code
_entity_poly.pdbx_strand_id
1 'polypeptide(L)'
;LTKSRFLQRCNQIWSCASYPQVTGHSFRIGGTTELLLAGVPPDVVKAMGRWSSDAFLRYWRSLDGFAPSYTSNLHSPESMKKRKVGG
;
A
#
# COMPACT_ATOMS: atom_id res chain seq x y z
N LEU A 1 0.88 17.83 -12.70
CA LEU A 1 1.91 17.87 -11.65
C LEU A 1 3.00 16.85 -11.98
N THR A 2 4.28 17.24 -12.03
CA THR A 2 5.37 16.27 -12.28
C THR A 2 5.86 15.62 -10.98
N LYS A 3 6.43 14.42 -11.07
CA LYS A 3 7.07 13.73 -9.94
C LYS A 3 8.08 14.63 -9.23
N SER A 4 8.91 15.35 -9.99
CA SER A 4 9.95 16.23 -9.45
C SER A 4 9.36 17.40 -8.65
N ARG A 5 8.34 18.09 -9.19
CA ARG A 5 7.70 19.22 -8.51
C ARG A 5 6.96 18.80 -7.25
N PHE A 6 6.27 17.66 -7.30
CA PHE A 6 5.61 17.08 -6.13
C PHE A 6 6.62 16.77 -5.02
N LEU A 7 7.67 15.99 -5.33
CA LEU A 7 8.68 15.61 -4.35
C LEU A 7 9.45 16.82 -3.82
N GLN A 8 9.74 17.82 -4.66
CA GLN A 8 10.38 19.06 -4.23
C GLN A 8 9.50 19.77 -3.19
N ARG A 9 8.20 19.89 -3.47
CA ARG A 9 7.29 20.58 -2.56
C ARG A 9 7.15 19.87 -1.22
N CYS A 10 7.00 18.55 -1.23
CA CYS A 10 6.89 17.78 0.01
C CYS A 10 8.20 17.86 0.82
N ASN A 11 9.36 17.68 0.18
CA ASN A 11 10.65 17.74 0.88
C ASN A 11 10.96 19.13 1.44
N GLN A 12 10.51 20.21 0.79
CA GLN A 12 10.61 21.55 1.37
C GLN A 12 9.83 21.65 2.69
N ILE A 13 8.57 21.20 2.70
CA ILE A 13 7.73 21.24 3.91
C ILE A 13 8.34 20.37 5.02
N TRP A 14 8.77 19.17 4.68
CA TRP A 14 9.37 18.23 5.63
C TRP A 14 10.71 18.69 6.17
N SER A 15 11.55 19.34 5.35
CA SER A 15 12.79 19.93 5.84
C SER A 15 12.58 21.02 6.89
N CYS A 16 11.51 21.82 6.76
CA CYS A 16 11.17 22.83 7.77
C CYS A 16 10.76 22.19 9.11
N ALA A 17 10.31 20.94 9.09
CA ALA A 17 9.94 20.17 10.26
C ALA A 17 11.02 19.15 10.68
N SER A 18 12.26 19.30 10.18
CA SER A 18 13.40 18.43 10.51
C SER A 18 13.22 16.96 10.14
N TYR A 19 12.34 16.65 9.18
CA TYR A 19 12.19 15.28 8.67
C TYR A 19 13.22 14.97 7.57
N PRO A 20 13.66 13.70 7.46
CA PRO A 20 14.54 13.26 6.38
C PRO A 20 13.92 13.46 5.00
N GLN A 21 14.78 13.61 3.99
CA GLN A 21 14.35 13.62 2.60
C GLN A 21 13.69 12.28 2.25
N VAL A 22 12.54 12.34 1.58
CA VAL A 22 11.87 11.16 1.05
C VAL A 22 11.87 11.17 -0.48
N THR A 23 11.86 9.96 -1.03
CA THR A 23 11.86 9.73 -2.48
C THR A 23 10.51 9.19 -2.93
N GLY A 24 10.30 9.14 -4.24
CA GLY A 24 9.12 8.45 -4.79
C GLY A 24 9.04 6.97 -4.39
N HIS A 25 10.17 6.32 -4.09
CA HIS A 25 10.16 4.95 -3.59
C HIS A 25 9.54 4.86 -2.20
N SER A 26 9.81 5.83 -1.32
CA SER A 26 9.21 5.94 0.02
C SER A 26 7.68 5.99 -0.05
N PHE A 27 7.12 6.74 -1.01
CA PHE A 27 5.66 6.79 -1.25
C PHE A 27 5.09 5.45 -1.71
N ARG A 28 5.83 4.68 -2.53
CA ARG A 28 5.37 3.34 -2.93
C ARG A 28 5.33 2.41 -1.73
N ILE A 29 6.36 2.43 -0.88
CA ILE A 29 6.39 1.62 0.35
C ILE A 29 5.21 2.01 1.24
N GLY A 30 5.12 3.30 1.62
CA GLY A 30 4.10 3.79 2.54
C GLY A 30 2.69 3.59 2.02
N GLY A 31 2.43 3.88 0.73
CA GLY A 31 1.12 3.66 0.12
C GLY A 31 0.72 2.19 0.09
N THR A 32 1.67 1.26 -0.14
CA THR A 32 1.39 -0.18 -0.05
C THR A 32 1.00 -0.56 1.36
N THR A 33 1.79 -0.13 2.34
CA THR A 33 1.56 -0.43 3.76
C THR A 33 0.22 0.11 4.23
N GLU A 34 -0.11 1.37 3.90
CA GLU A 34 -1.38 1.99 4.29
C GLU A 34 -2.58 1.23 3.73
N LEU A 35 -2.57 0.87 2.45
CA LEU A 35 -3.66 0.13 1.83
C LEU A 35 -3.86 -1.25 2.47
N LEU A 36 -2.77 -1.94 2.80
CA LEU A 36 -2.84 -3.24 3.47
C LEU A 36 -3.37 -3.11 4.91
N LEU A 37 -2.94 -2.07 5.64
CA LEU A 37 -3.45 -1.78 6.99
C LEU A 37 -4.94 -1.39 6.96
N ALA A 38 -5.40 -0.75 5.89
CA ALA A 38 -6.81 -0.47 5.64
C ALA A 38 -7.61 -1.73 5.22
N GLY A 39 -6.99 -2.91 5.19
CA GLY A 39 -7.65 -4.17 4.85
C GLY A 39 -7.89 -4.38 3.36
N VAL A 40 -7.28 -3.57 2.48
CA VAL A 40 -7.40 -3.76 1.04
C VAL A 40 -6.73 -5.09 0.67
N PRO A 41 -7.42 -5.98 -0.08
CA PRO A 41 -6.87 -7.26 -0.46
C PRO A 41 -5.52 -7.15 -1.21
N PRO A 42 -4.53 -8.01 -0.92
CA PRO A 42 -3.20 -7.96 -1.53
C PRO A 42 -3.18 -7.94 -3.06
N ASP A 43 -4.09 -8.64 -3.72
CA ASP A 43 -4.26 -8.68 -5.18
C ASP A 43 -4.73 -7.34 -5.74
N VAL A 44 -5.63 -6.65 -5.02
CA VAL A 44 -6.08 -5.29 -5.38
C VAL A 44 -4.94 -4.29 -5.18
N VAL A 45 -4.18 -4.38 -4.08
CA VAL A 45 -2.98 -3.57 -3.87
C VAL A 45 -1.94 -3.83 -4.97
N LYS A 46 -1.76 -5.10 -5.36
CA LYS A 46 -0.87 -5.52 -6.44
C LYS A 46 -1.24 -4.85 -7.76
N ALA A 47 -2.53 -4.86 -8.10
CA ALA A 47 -3.09 -4.24 -9.30
C ALA A 47 -2.94 -2.71 -9.28
N MET A 48 -3.27 -2.06 -8.17
CA MET A 48 -3.14 -0.60 -8.00
C MET A 48 -1.68 -0.14 -8.14
N GLY A 49 -0.73 -0.90 -7.59
CA GLY A 49 0.69 -0.61 -7.72
C GLY A 49 1.31 -1.01 -9.06
N ARG A 50 0.51 -1.56 -9.99
CA ARG A 50 0.91 -2.03 -11.33
C ARG A 50 2.08 -3.01 -11.28
N TRP A 51 2.09 -3.89 -10.27
CA TRP A 51 3.11 -4.92 -10.18
C TRP A 51 2.71 -6.16 -10.97
N SER A 52 3.56 -6.55 -11.92
CA SER A 52 3.43 -7.83 -12.63
C SER A 52 3.88 -9.02 -11.77
N SER A 53 4.77 -8.81 -10.80
CA SER A 53 5.33 -9.84 -9.93
C SER A 53 5.02 -9.61 -8.46
N ASP A 54 5.37 -10.57 -7.62
CA ASP A 54 5.21 -10.49 -6.16
C ASP A 54 6.28 -9.63 -5.47
N ALA A 55 6.99 -8.77 -6.23
CA ALA A 55 7.95 -7.83 -5.69
C ALA A 55 7.35 -6.87 -4.66
N PHE A 56 6.02 -6.68 -4.66
CA PHE A 56 5.31 -5.87 -3.67
C PHE A 56 5.28 -6.49 -2.26
N LEU A 57 5.43 -7.81 -2.14
CA LEU A 57 5.49 -8.49 -0.85
C LEU A 57 6.67 -8.03 0.01
N ARG A 58 7.75 -7.53 -0.61
CA ARG A 58 8.90 -6.94 0.11
C ARG A 58 8.54 -5.72 0.96
N TYR A 59 7.38 -5.12 0.73
CA TYR A 59 6.89 -3.98 1.50
C TYR A 59 6.08 -4.40 2.74
N TRP A 60 5.89 -5.70 2.98
CA TRP A 60 5.23 -6.25 4.16
C TRP A 60 6.16 -6.28 5.38
N ARG A 61 6.66 -5.11 5.80
CA ARG A 61 7.64 -5.01 6.90
C ARG A 61 7.02 -4.95 8.31
N SER A 62 5.70 -4.97 8.43
CA SER A 62 4.99 -5.00 9.71
C SER A 62 3.88 -6.06 9.68
N LEU A 63 4.30 -7.31 9.92
CA LEU A 63 3.40 -8.46 9.87
C LEU A 63 2.50 -8.57 11.13
N ASP A 64 2.86 -7.90 12.22
CA ASP A 64 2.14 -8.06 13.48
C ASP A 64 0.76 -7.36 13.50
N GLY A 65 0.56 -6.33 12.67
CA GLY A 65 -0.72 -5.58 12.59
C GLY A 65 -1.68 -6.01 11.48
N PHE A 66 -1.16 -6.58 10.38
CA PHE A 66 -2.00 -6.93 9.22
C PHE A 66 -2.73 -8.27 9.41
N ALA A 67 -2.10 -9.28 10.01
CA ALA A 67 -2.65 -10.63 10.06
C ALA A 67 -4.00 -10.71 10.80
N PRO A 68 -4.18 -10.06 11.97
CA PRO A 68 -5.49 -10.05 12.66
C PRO A 68 -6.57 -9.29 11.88
N SER A 69 -6.20 -8.17 11.27
CA SER A 69 -7.12 -7.33 10.48
C SER A 69 -7.57 -8.04 9.20
N TYR A 70 -6.65 -8.74 8.53
CA TYR A 70 -6.94 -9.48 7.31
C TYR A 70 -7.82 -10.71 7.57
N THR A 71 -7.54 -11.50 8.61
CA THR A 71 -8.36 -12.68 8.96
C THR A 71 -9.78 -12.30 9.40
N SER A 72 -9.94 -11.15 10.06
CA SER A 72 -11.26 -10.61 10.41
C SER A 72 -12.08 -10.24 9.17
N ASN A 73 -11.43 -9.65 8.15
CA ASN A 73 -12.07 -9.28 6.88
C ASN A 73 -12.42 -10.47 5.98
N LEU A 74 -11.69 -11.59 6.09
CA LEU A 74 -12.02 -12.83 5.36
C LEU A 74 -13.34 -13.47 5.83
N HIS A 75 -13.71 -13.28 7.10
CA HIS A 75 -14.95 -13.82 7.67
C HIS A 75 -16.19 -12.96 7.39
N SER A 76 -16.02 -11.79 6.75
CA SER A 76 -17.17 -10.97 6.34
C SER A 76 -17.85 -11.61 5.10
N PRO A 77 -19.17 -11.89 5.17
CA PRO A 77 -19.91 -12.60 4.10
C PRO A 77 -19.94 -11.86 2.74
N GLU A 78 -19.58 -10.57 2.72
CA GLU A 78 -19.44 -9.76 1.51
C GLU A 78 -18.26 -10.20 0.60
N SER A 79 -17.19 -10.76 1.19
CA SER A 79 -15.96 -11.11 0.45
C SER A 79 -16.08 -12.42 -0.35
N MET A 80 -16.94 -13.35 0.07
CA MET A 80 -17.16 -14.63 -0.63
C MET A 80 -17.93 -14.49 -1.95
N LYS A 81 -18.62 -13.37 -2.19
CA LYS A 81 -19.42 -13.17 -3.40
C LYS A 81 -18.59 -12.87 -4.66
N LYS A 82 -17.31 -12.49 -4.52
CA LYS A 82 -16.45 -12.07 -5.64
C LYS A 82 -15.61 -13.21 -6.27
N ARG A 83 -15.58 -14.42 -5.67
CA ARG A 83 -14.77 -15.55 -6.17
C ARG A 83 -15.47 -16.44 -7.20
N LYS A 84 -16.68 -16.10 -7.64
CA LYS A 84 -17.49 -16.95 -8.52
C LYS A 84 -17.92 -16.23 -9.82
N VAL A 85 -16.97 -15.69 -10.58
CA VAL A 85 -17.17 -15.40 -12.01
C VAL A 85 -15.84 -15.59 -12.75
N GLY A 86 -15.80 -16.57 -13.66
CA GLY A 86 -14.67 -16.82 -14.55
C GLY A 86 -14.43 -18.31 -14.78
N GLY A 87 -15.43 -18.99 -15.36
CA GLY A 87 -15.22 -20.23 -16.10
C GLY A 87 -14.76 -19.92 -17.53
#